data_AF-A0A377WKS4-F1
#
_entry.id   AF-A0A377WKS4-F1
#
_cell.length_a   1.000
_cell.length_b   1.000
_cell.length_c   1.000
_cell.angle_alpha   90.00
_cell.angle_beta   90.00
_cell.angle_gamma   90.00
#
_symmetry.space_group_name_H-M   'P 1'
#
loop_
_entity.id
_entity.type
_entity.pdbx_description
1 polymer ?
#
loop_
_entity_poly.entity_id
_entity_poly.type
_entity_poly.pdbx_seq_one_letter_code
_entity_poly.pdbx_strand_id
1 'polypeptide(L)'
;MLVTDLTLRFDPEFEKISRRFLNDPQAFNEAFARAWFKLTHRDMGPKSRYLGPEVPKEDLIWQDPLPAATHQPSAEDIASLKSAIAGAGLSVSELVSVAWASASTFRGGDKRGGANGARLALAPQKDWPVNAIASRVLPTLQAIQRASGKASLADSIVLAGVVGVEQAAAAAGVSVNVPFTPGRVDALPEQTDVESFDLLQPLADGFRNYRPYRRRCLDGNPADR
;
A
#
# COMPACT_ATOMS: atom_id res chain seq x y z
N MET A 1 -22.30 26.41 24.98
CA MET A 1 -22.04 25.90 23.62
C MET A 1 -20.98 26.79 23.00
N LEU A 2 -19.89 26.20 22.55
CA LEU A 2 -18.89 26.84 21.72
C LEU A 2 -19.44 27.07 20.32
N VAL A 3 -18.79 27.93 19.55
CA VAL A 3 -19.13 28.17 18.14
C VAL A 3 -19.12 26.86 17.34
N THR A 4 -18.13 26.01 17.59
CA THR A 4 -18.02 24.68 16.96
C THR A 4 -19.17 23.74 17.30
N ASP A 5 -19.73 23.84 18.50
CA ASP A 5 -20.87 23.00 18.90
C ASP A 5 -22.14 23.44 18.16
N LEU A 6 -22.30 24.75 17.92
CA LEU A 6 -23.44 25.29 17.18
C LEU A 6 -23.38 24.90 15.69
N THR A 7 -22.19 24.75 15.12
CA THR A 7 -22.02 24.23 13.75
C THR A 7 -22.69 22.87 13.58
N LEU A 8 -22.55 21.96 14.54
CA LEU A 8 -23.15 20.62 14.50
C LEU A 8 -24.69 20.62 14.57
N ARG A 9 -25.30 21.78 14.84
CA ARG A 9 -26.75 21.98 14.89
C ARG A 9 -27.28 22.73 13.67
N PHE A 10 -26.54 23.72 13.16
CA PHE A 10 -27.03 24.62 12.12
C PHE A 10 -26.52 24.28 10.72
N ASP A 11 -25.40 23.59 10.58
CA ASP A 11 -24.94 23.08 9.29
C ASP A 11 -25.90 21.98 8.78
N PRO A 12 -26.40 22.06 7.54
CA PRO A 12 -27.42 21.13 7.03
C PRO A 12 -26.95 19.67 6.90
N GLU A 13 -25.65 19.43 6.80
CA GLU A 13 -25.11 18.06 6.70
C GLU A 13 -24.88 17.47 8.09
N PHE A 14 -24.27 18.22 9.02
CA PHE A 14 -24.09 17.77 10.40
C PHE A 14 -25.41 17.68 11.17
N GLU A 15 -26.38 18.55 10.90
CA GLU A 15 -27.67 18.55 11.60
C GLU A 15 -28.40 17.22 11.44
N LYS A 16 -28.38 16.63 10.24
CA LYS A 16 -28.99 15.32 9.96
C LYS A 16 -28.36 14.23 10.83
N ILE A 17 -27.03 14.26 10.99
CA ILE A 17 -26.27 13.31 11.81
C ILE A 17 -26.57 13.51 13.30
N SER A 18 -26.51 14.76 13.77
CA SER A 18 -26.81 15.14 15.15
C SER A 18 -28.25 14.78 15.54
N ARG A 19 -29.22 15.01 14.66
CA ARG A 19 -30.62 14.65 14.90
C ARG A 19 -30.82 13.14 14.93
N ARG A 20 -30.12 12.38 14.07
CA ARG A 20 -30.12 10.92 14.16
C ARG A 20 -29.61 10.45 15.52
N PHE A 21 -28.49 10.98 15.99
CA PHE A 21 -27.91 10.62 17.28
C PHE A 21 -28.74 11.07 18.48
N LEU A 22 -29.47 12.19 18.37
CA LEU A 22 -30.45 12.61 19.36
C LEU A 22 -31.59 11.60 19.49
N ASN A 23 -32.09 11.10 18.37
CA ASN A 23 -33.22 10.15 18.32
C ASN A 23 -32.79 8.70 18.56
N ASP A 24 -31.51 8.36 18.37
CA ASP A 24 -30.91 7.06 18.61
C ASP A 24 -29.54 7.19 19.33
N PRO A 25 -29.56 7.22 20.67
CA PRO A 25 -28.34 7.33 21.48
C PRO A 25 -27.42 6.11 21.37
N GLN A 26 -27.95 4.93 21.02
CA GLN A 26 -27.12 3.73 20.86
C GLN A 26 -26.25 3.85 19.60
N ALA A 27 -26.82 4.36 18.49
CA ALA A 27 -26.04 4.67 17.29
C ALA A 27 -24.94 5.71 17.56
N PHE A 28 -25.18 6.67 18.47
CA PHE A 28 -24.17 7.64 18.88
C PHE A 28 -23.01 6.96 19.62
N ASN A 29 -23.31 6.13 20.62
CA ASN A 29 -22.30 5.43 21.40
C ASN A 29 -21.40 4.55 20.52
N GLU A 30 -21.98 3.80 19.59
CA GLU A 30 -21.23 2.95 18.66
C GLU A 30 -20.33 3.77 17.72
N ALA A 31 -20.88 4.84 17.12
CA ALA A 31 -20.12 5.70 16.22
C ALA A 31 -18.98 6.42 16.95
N PHE A 32 -19.24 6.94 18.15
CA PHE A 32 -18.24 7.62 18.96
C PHE A 32 -17.13 6.66 19.40
N ALA A 33 -17.47 5.45 19.86
CA ALA A 33 -16.48 4.45 20.27
C ALA A 33 -15.54 4.08 19.09
N ARG A 34 -16.10 3.82 17.90
CA ARG A 34 -15.30 3.52 16.69
C ARG A 34 -14.45 4.71 16.25
N ALA A 35 -15.00 5.93 16.27
CA ALA A 35 -14.27 7.14 15.91
C ALA A 35 -13.12 7.43 16.89
N TRP A 36 -13.35 7.26 18.19
CA TRP A 36 -12.35 7.41 19.23
C TRP A 36 -11.22 6.38 19.08
N PHE A 37 -11.56 5.11 18.85
CA PHE A 37 -10.57 4.07 18.58
C PHE A 37 -9.72 4.40 17.34
N LYS A 38 -10.36 4.79 16.23
CA LYS A 38 -9.63 5.24 15.02
C LYS A 38 -8.73 6.43 15.33
N LEU A 39 -9.22 7.46 16.02
CA LEU A 39 -8.44 8.66 16.35
C LEU A 39 -7.14 8.32 17.09
N THR A 40 -7.22 7.39 18.04
CA THR A 40 -6.12 7.02 18.95
C THR A 40 -5.17 5.97 18.37
N HIS A 41 -5.50 5.34 17.23
CA HIS A 41 -4.71 4.24 16.67
C HIS A 41 -4.37 4.41 15.17
N ARG A 42 -4.87 5.46 14.50
CA ARG A 42 -4.69 5.68 13.05
C ARG A 42 -3.24 5.74 12.57
N ASP A 43 -2.29 6.05 13.45
CA ASP A 43 -0.86 6.19 13.16
C ASP A 43 0.00 5.03 13.72
N MET A 44 -0.65 3.98 14.22
CA MET A 44 0.02 2.75 14.66
C MET A 44 0.36 1.81 13.50
N GLY A 45 -0.24 1.99 12.33
CA GLY A 45 -0.03 1.16 11.14
C GLY A 45 -0.76 -0.19 11.22
N PRO A 46 -0.20 -1.27 10.65
CA PRO A 46 -0.88 -2.55 10.54
C PRO A 46 -1.13 -3.19 11.92
N LYS A 47 -2.20 -3.99 12.01
CA LYS A 47 -2.65 -4.64 13.25
C LYS A 47 -1.62 -5.56 13.91
N SER A 48 -0.66 -6.08 13.14
CA SER A 48 0.49 -6.85 13.68
C SER A 48 1.36 -6.06 14.67
N ARG A 49 1.23 -4.73 14.72
CA ARG A 49 1.91 -3.87 15.68
C ARG A 49 1.17 -3.66 16.99
N TYR A 50 -0.09 -4.09 17.08
CA TYR A 50 -0.92 -3.87 18.25
C TYR A 50 -0.59 -4.96 19.27
N LEU A 51 -0.43 -4.58 20.54
CA LEU A 51 -0.02 -5.47 21.62
C LEU A 51 -1.01 -5.36 22.79
N GLY A 52 -1.14 -6.44 23.56
CA GLY A 52 -1.99 -6.48 24.74
C GLY A 52 -3.30 -7.26 24.54
N PRO A 53 -4.03 -7.52 25.63
CA PRO A 53 -5.19 -8.40 25.62
C PRO A 53 -6.47 -7.76 25.07
N GLU A 54 -6.48 -6.43 24.89
CA GLU A 54 -7.69 -5.65 24.53
C GLU A 54 -7.75 -5.29 23.04
N VAL A 55 -6.85 -5.83 22.21
CA VAL A 55 -6.86 -5.59 20.76
C VAL A 55 -8.17 -6.16 20.17
N PRO A 56 -9.02 -5.33 19.53
CA PRO A 56 -10.26 -5.81 18.94
C PRO A 56 -10.02 -6.88 17.88
N LYS A 57 -10.91 -7.87 17.81
CA LYS A 57 -10.82 -8.95 16.80
C LYS A 57 -11.20 -8.47 15.41
N GLU A 58 -12.12 -7.51 15.30
CA GLU A 58 -12.51 -6.89 14.03
C GLU A 58 -11.33 -6.19 13.35
N ASP A 59 -11.21 -6.34 12.04
CA ASP A 59 -10.28 -5.60 11.21
C ASP A 59 -11.00 -4.40 10.60
N LEU A 60 -10.40 -3.22 10.72
CA LEU A 60 -10.99 -1.99 10.22
C LEU A 60 -10.26 -1.53 8.97
N ILE A 61 -11.01 -1.03 7.97
CA ILE A 61 -10.45 -0.68 6.65
C ILE A 61 -9.28 0.32 6.73
N TRP A 62 -9.32 1.27 7.66
CA TRP A 62 -8.26 2.28 7.84
C TRP A 62 -6.96 1.73 8.41
N GLN A 63 -6.94 0.47 8.88
CA GLN A 63 -5.73 -0.24 9.32
C GLN A 63 -4.97 -0.88 8.15
N ASP A 64 -5.46 -0.71 6.92
CA ASP A 64 -4.95 -1.36 5.70
C ASP A 64 -4.80 -2.88 5.88
N PRO A 65 -5.87 -3.60 6.27
CA PRO A 65 -5.77 -4.99 6.71
C PRO A 65 -5.18 -5.89 5.64
N LEU A 66 -4.54 -6.97 6.09
CA LEU A 66 -3.93 -7.98 5.23
C LEU A 66 -4.56 -9.34 5.57
N PRO A 67 -4.80 -10.20 4.56
CA PRO A 67 -5.32 -11.53 4.83
C PRO A 67 -4.27 -12.41 5.51
N ALA A 68 -4.72 -13.52 6.08
CA ALA A 68 -3.80 -14.53 6.60
C ALA A 68 -2.92 -15.10 5.48
N ALA A 69 -1.68 -15.45 5.81
CA ALA A 69 -0.76 -16.03 4.84
C ALA A 69 -1.25 -17.41 4.36
N THR A 70 -1.38 -17.56 3.05
CA THR A 70 -1.77 -18.82 2.37
C THR A 70 -0.57 -19.64 1.93
N HIS A 71 0.59 -19.00 1.76
CA HIS A 71 1.80 -19.62 1.22
C HIS A 71 2.91 -19.67 2.28
N GLN A 72 3.72 -20.74 2.25
CA GLN A 72 4.92 -20.92 3.06
C GLN A 72 6.04 -21.47 2.15
N PRO A 73 6.64 -20.64 1.29
CA PRO A 73 7.64 -21.10 0.34
C PRO A 73 8.90 -21.57 1.06
N SER A 74 9.40 -22.74 0.66
CA SER A 74 10.69 -23.28 1.12
C SER A 74 11.86 -22.57 0.42
N ALA A 75 13.09 -22.84 0.87
CA ALA A 75 14.29 -22.32 0.21
C ALA A 75 14.41 -22.77 -1.26
N GLU A 76 13.97 -24.01 -1.56
CA GLU A 76 13.97 -24.57 -2.92
C GLU A 76 12.93 -23.88 -3.81
N ASP A 77 11.75 -23.57 -3.27
CA ASP A 77 10.71 -22.82 -3.98
C ASP A 77 11.21 -21.41 -4.34
N ILE A 78 11.91 -20.75 -3.41
CA ILE A 78 12.50 -19.42 -3.64
C ILE A 78 13.58 -19.48 -4.72
N ALA A 79 14.46 -20.48 -4.68
CA ALA A 79 15.50 -20.66 -5.71
C ALA A 79 14.89 -20.92 -7.10
N SER A 80 13.83 -21.72 -7.15
CA SER A 80 13.08 -22.00 -8.38
C SER A 80 12.41 -20.75 -8.93
N LEU A 81 11.77 -19.95 -8.06
CA LEU A 81 11.17 -18.67 -8.43
C LEU A 81 12.21 -17.66 -8.90
N LYS A 82 13.38 -17.54 -8.23
CA LYS A 82 14.49 -16.70 -8.70
C LYS A 82 14.89 -17.08 -10.13
N SER A 83 15.01 -18.38 -10.40
CA SER A 83 15.40 -18.90 -11.73
C SER A 83 14.32 -18.59 -12.78
N ALA A 84 13.05 -18.76 -12.44
CA ALA A 84 11.93 -18.43 -13.33
C ALA A 84 11.88 -16.92 -13.66
N ILE A 85 12.10 -16.06 -12.67
CA ILE A 85 12.15 -14.60 -12.87
C ILE A 85 13.35 -14.20 -13.74
N ALA A 86 14.53 -14.79 -13.48
CA ALA A 86 15.72 -14.55 -14.29
C ALA A 86 15.54 -14.97 -15.76
N GLY A 87 14.77 -16.04 -16.01
CA GLY A 87 14.43 -16.52 -17.35
C GLY A 87 13.25 -15.81 -18.02
N ALA A 88 12.60 -14.84 -17.37
CA ALA A 88 11.36 -14.23 -17.84
C ALA A 88 11.55 -13.18 -18.96
N GLY A 89 12.80 -12.88 -19.32
CA GLY A 89 13.13 -11.86 -20.34
C GLY A 89 12.92 -10.41 -19.87
N LEU A 90 12.70 -10.19 -18.57
CA LEU A 90 12.63 -8.86 -17.96
C LEU A 90 14.03 -8.28 -17.79
N SER A 91 14.20 -7.00 -18.09
CA SER A 91 15.47 -6.30 -17.87
C SER A 91 15.74 -6.07 -16.37
N VAL A 92 17.02 -5.91 -16.02
CA VAL A 92 17.44 -5.51 -14.66
C VAL A 92 16.72 -4.23 -14.21
N SER A 93 16.56 -3.25 -15.11
CA SER A 93 15.87 -1.99 -14.81
C SER A 93 14.40 -2.20 -14.44
N GLU A 94 13.70 -3.07 -15.16
CA GLU A 94 12.30 -3.42 -14.88
C GLU A 94 12.13 -4.15 -13.55
N LEU A 95 13.00 -5.14 -13.28
CA LEU A 95 13.02 -5.92 -12.04
C LEU A 95 13.25 -5.04 -10.80
N VAL A 96 14.22 -4.14 -10.86
CA VAL A 96 14.51 -3.21 -9.76
C VAL A 96 13.39 -2.18 -9.63
N SER A 97 12.85 -1.67 -10.75
CA SER A 97 11.79 -0.66 -10.74
C SER A 97 10.49 -1.16 -10.12
N VAL A 98 10.07 -2.39 -10.43
CA VAL A 98 8.82 -2.96 -9.88
C VAL A 98 8.94 -3.21 -8.37
N ALA A 99 10.11 -3.69 -7.90
CA ALA A 99 10.36 -3.90 -6.48
C ALA A 99 10.39 -2.57 -5.71
N TRP A 100 11.08 -1.55 -6.27
CA TRP A 100 11.11 -0.21 -5.69
C TRP A 100 9.73 0.44 -5.65
N ALA A 101 8.97 0.39 -6.75
CA ALA A 101 7.61 0.93 -6.82
C ALA A 101 6.69 0.34 -5.74
N SER A 102 6.86 -0.94 -5.43
CA SER A 102 6.10 -1.63 -4.38
C SER A 102 6.51 -1.18 -2.98
N ALA A 103 7.82 -1.18 -2.68
CA ALA A 103 8.33 -0.91 -1.33
C ALA A 103 8.35 0.57 -0.95
N SER A 104 8.55 1.48 -1.91
CA SER A 104 8.78 2.92 -1.68
C SER A 104 7.55 3.70 -1.20
N THR A 105 6.36 3.09 -1.21
CA THR A 105 5.14 3.71 -0.66
C THR A 105 5.12 3.73 0.87
N PHE A 106 6.03 3.00 1.52
CA PHE A 106 6.12 3.00 2.97
C PHE A 106 6.51 4.37 3.51
N ARG A 107 5.78 4.85 4.53
CA ARG A 107 6.13 6.07 5.26
C ARG A 107 6.23 5.81 6.75
N GLY A 108 7.34 6.24 7.35
CA GLY A 108 7.67 5.93 8.75
C GLY A 108 6.75 6.60 9.80
N GLY A 109 6.07 7.69 9.44
CA GLY A 109 5.19 8.43 10.36
C GLY A 109 4.06 7.57 10.92
N ASP A 110 3.11 7.20 10.05
CA ASP A 110 1.95 6.36 10.40
C ASP A 110 2.13 4.88 10.03
N LYS A 111 3.27 4.51 9.45
CA LYS A 111 3.66 3.14 9.09
C LYS A 111 2.75 2.49 8.05
N ARG A 112 2.09 3.30 7.23
CA ARG A 112 1.30 2.84 6.08
C ARG A 112 2.18 2.61 4.85
N GLY A 113 1.63 1.88 3.87
CA GLY A 113 2.29 1.53 2.62
C GLY A 113 3.29 0.38 2.72
N GLY A 114 4.18 0.28 1.75
CA GLY A 114 5.18 -0.77 1.63
C GLY A 114 4.74 -1.93 0.73
N ALA A 115 5.63 -2.92 0.61
CA ALA A 115 5.48 -4.01 -0.37
C ALA A 115 4.52 -5.13 0.06
N ASN A 116 4.16 -5.23 1.34
CA ASN A 116 3.26 -6.27 1.83
C ASN A 116 1.81 -5.96 1.41
N GLY A 117 1.07 -6.95 0.90
CA GLY A 117 -0.26 -6.78 0.33
C GLY A 117 -0.28 -6.68 -1.20
N ALA A 118 0.86 -6.62 -1.88
CA ALA A 118 0.94 -6.44 -3.35
C ALA A 118 0.04 -5.32 -3.89
N ARG A 119 -0.19 -4.25 -3.10
CA ARG A 119 -1.14 -3.18 -3.45
C ARG A 119 -0.73 -2.40 -4.70
N LEU A 120 0.52 -2.53 -5.15
CA LEU A 120 0.99 -2.09 -6.46
C LEU A 120 0.16 -2.68 -7.62
N ALA A 121 -0.39 -3.89 -7.47
CA ALA A 121 -1.25 -4.53 -8.46
C ALA A 121 -2.73 -4.11 -8.35
N LEU A 122 -3.09 -3.33 -7.33
CA LEU A 122 -4.45 -2.87 -7.07
C LEU A 122 -4.58 -1.37 -7.38
N ALA A 123 -5.82 -0.89 -7.48
CA ALA A 123 -6.08 0.54 -7.51
C ALA A 123 -5.80 1.17 -6.13
N PRO A 124 -5.30 2.41 -6.07
CA PRO A 124 -4.96 3.29 -7.19
C PRO A 124 -3.53 3.10 -7.72
N GLN A 125 -2.67 2.36 -7.00
CA GLN A 125 -1.22 2.34 -7.25
C GLN A 125 -0.83 1.83 -8.64
N LYS A 126 -1.58 0.86 -9.19
CA LYS A 126 -1.36 0.29 -10.52
C LYS A 126 -1.52 1.33 -11.64
N ASP A 127 -2.28 2.40 -11.37
CA ASP A 127 -2.64 3.44 -12.34
C ASP A 127 -1.85 4.74 -12.12
N TRP A 128 -0.95 4.79 -11.12
CA TRP A 128 -0.13 5.97 -10.88
C TRP A 128 0.90 6.20 -12.01
N PRO A 129 1.08 7.45 -12.49
CA PRO A 129 2.04 7.75 -13.57
C PRO A 129 3.48 7.31 -13.27
N VAL A 130 3.91 7.46 -12.02
CA VAL A 130 5.26 7.05 -11.54
C VAL A 130 5.50 5.53 -11.63
N ASN A 131 4.42 4.74 -11.69
CA ASN A 131 4.48 3.28 -11.70
C ASN A 131 4.32 2.66 -13.10
N ALA A 132 4.33 3.46 -14.18
CA ALA A 132 4.08 2.98 -15.54
C ALA A 132 4.96 1.78 -15.98
N ILE A 133 6.23 1.73 -15.55
CA ILE A 133 7.12 0.58 -15.80
C ILE A 133 6.64 -0.64 -15.01
N ALA A 134 6.38 -0.47 -13.71
CA ALA A 134 5.92 -1.55 -12.85
C ALA A 134 4.62 -2.18 -13.36
N SER A 135 3.66 -1.37 -13.82
CA SER A 135 2.39 -1.84 -14.37
C SER A 135 2.54 -2.72 -15.62
N ARG A 136 3.62 -2.55 -16.41
CA ARG A 136 3.94 -3.43 -17.55
C ARG A 136 4.56 -4.75 -17.13
N VAL A 137 5.28 -4.77 -16.02
CA VAL A 137 6.00 -5.95 -15.49
C VAL A 137 5.09 -6.87 -14.68
N LEU A 138 4.08 -6.30 -14.01
CA LEU A 138 3.16 -7.03 -13.14
C LEU A 138 2.48 -8.24 -13.81
N PRO A 139 1.97 -8.18 -15.05
CA PRO A 139 1.36 -9.35 -15.70
C PRO A 139 2.30 -10.55 -15.83
N THR A 140 3.59 -10.31 -16.13
CA THR A 140 4.61 -11.36 -16.23
C THR A 140 4.87 -11.99 -14.86
N LEU A 141 5.02 -11.17 -13.81
CA LEU A 141 5.21 -11.69 -12.44
C LEU A 141 3.97 -12.44 -11.94
N GLN A 142 2.77 -11.98 -12.28
CA GLN A 142 1.52 -12.69 -11.98
C GLN A 142 1.46 -14.05 -12.68
N ALA A 143 1.90 -14.15 -13.94
CA ALA A 143 1.95 -15.42 -14.65
C ALA A 143 2.95 -16.40 -13.99
N ILE A 144 4.14 -15.93 -13.61
CA ILE A 144 5.15 -16.74 -12.90
C ILE A 144 4.61 -17.21 -11.54
N GLN A 145 3.99 -16.30 -10.79
CA GLN A 145 3.41 -16.60 -9.48
C GLN A 145 2.30 -17.66 -9.60
N ARG A 146 1.38 -17.51 -10.56
CA ARG A 146 0.31 -18.48 -10.81
C ARG A 146 0.82 -19.84 -11.25
N ALA A 147 1.86 -19.87 -12.10
CA ALA A 147 2.47 -21.11 -12.56
C ALA A 147 3.17 -21.87 -11.42
N SER A 148 3.80 -21.15 -10.49
CA SER A 148 4.43 -21.74 -9.32
C SER A 148 3.41 -22.18 -8.28
N GLY A 149 2.47 -21.31 -7.92
CA GLY A 149 1.50 -21.52 -6.84
C GLY A 149 2.12 -21.62 -5.44
N LYS A 150 3.42 -21.35 -5.28
CA LYS A 150 4.18 -21.54 -4.02
C LYS A 150 4.39 -20.27 -3.19
N ALA A 151 4.27 -19.09 -3.80
CA ALA A 151 4.50 -17.81 -3.13
C ALA A 151 3.41 -16.79 -3.51
N SER A 152 3.29 -15.73 -2.71
CA SER A 152 2.43 -14.59 -3.02
C SER A 152 3.00 -13.74 -4.16
N LEU A 153 2.15 -12.92 -4.78
CA LEU A 153 2.60 -11.91 -5.74
C LEU A 153 3.48 -10.87 -5.03
N ALA A 154 3.16 -10.51 -3.79
CA ALA A 154 3.94 -9.58 -2.98
C ALA A 154 5.40 -10.06 -2.80
N ASP A 155 5.58 -11.35 -2.48
CA ASP A 155 6.92 -11.95 -2.39
C ASP A 155 7.60 -12.03 -3.75
N SER A 156 6.87 -12.38 -4.81
CA SER A 156 7.39 -12.45 -6.18
C SER A 156 7.90 -11.09 -6.68
N ILE A 157 7.21 -9.99 -6.36
CA ILE A 157 7.63 -8.62 -6.70
C ILE A 157 8.95 -8.25 -6.00
N VAL A 158 9.09 -8.56 -4.71
CA VAL A 158 10.32 -8.25 -3.98
C VAL A 158 11.47 -9.16 -4.46
N LEU A 159 11.18 -10.43 -4.72
CA LEU A 159 12.16 -11.38 -5.23
C LEU A 159 12.65 -10.99 -6.63
N ALA A 160 11.80 -10.37 -7.45
CA ALA A 160 12.21 -9.78 -8.73
C ALA A 160 13.30 -8.72 -8.54
N GLY A 161 13.14 -7.81 -7.56
CA GLY A 161 14.18 -6.83 -7.23
C GLY A 161 15.47 -7.48 -6.74
N VAL A 162 15.39 -8.53 -5.92
CA VAL A 162 16.55 -9.32 -5.47
C VAL A 162 17.33 -9.89 -6.67
N VAL A 163 16.63 -10.53 -7.60
CA VAL A 163 17.25 -11.07 -8.83
C VAL A 163 17.89 -9.96 -9.65
N GLY A 164 17.22 -8.82 -9.83
CA GLY A 164 17.75 -7.68 -10.57
C GLY A 164 19.06 -7.14 -9.97
N VAL A 165 19.14 -7.01 -8.65
CA VAL A 165 20.35 -6.55 -7.95
C VAL A 165 21.49 -7.56 -8.04
N GLU A 166 21.21 -8.85 -7.82
CA GLU A 166 22.20 -9.92 -7.93
C GLU A 166 22.78 -10.01 -9.36
N GLN A 167 21.92 -9.90 -10.39
CA GLN A 167 22.34 -9.87 -11.80
C GLN A 167 23.19 -8.64 -12.12
N ALA A 168 22.81 -7.46 -11.63
CA ALA A 168 23.56 -6.22 -11.83
C ALA A 168 24.96 -6.30 -11.21
N ALA A 169 25.06 -6.83 -9.99
CA ALA A 169 26.33 -7.02 -9.31
C ALA A 169 27.23 -8.02 -10.05
N ALA A 170 26.66 -9.16 -10.48
CA ALA A 170 27.39 -10.18 -11.22
C ALA A 170 27.93 -9.64 -12.56
N ALA A 171 27.16 -8.81 -13.27
CA ALA A 171 27.60 -8.16 -14.50
C ALA A 171 28.79 -7.19 -14.29
N ALA A 172 28.92 -6.63 -13.08
CA ALA A 172 30.07 -5.82 -12.67
C ALA A 172 31.24 -6.65 -12.11
N GLY A 173 31.16 -7.99 -12.17
CA GLY A 173 32.20 -8.90 -11.64
C GLY A 173 32.16 -9.09 -10.13
N VAL A 174 31.08 -8.69 -9.45
CA VAL A 174 30.92 -8.81 -8.00
C VAL A 174 29.82 -9.80 -7.66
N SER A 175 30.14 -10.85 -6.91
CA SER A 175 29.13 -11.78 -6.39
C SER A 175 28.55 -11.25 -5.08
N VAL A 176 27.23 -11.07 -5.03
CA VAL A 176 26.49 -10.63 -3.85
C VAL A 176 25.32 -11.57 -3.63
N ASN A 177 25.07 -11.91 -2.37
CA ASN A 177 23.85 -12.60 -1.94
C ASN A 177 22.94 -11.57 -1.27
N VAL A 178 21.79 -11.27 -1.88
CA VAL A 178 20.85 -10.30 -1.32
C VAL A 178 19.84 -11.05 -0.44
N PRO A 179 19.77 -10.72 0.88
CA PRO A 179 18.85 -11.40 1.78
C PRO A 179 17.39 -11.26 1.35
N PHE A 180 16.63 -12.34 1.48
CA PHE A 180 15.21 -12.36 1.20
C PHE A 180 14.45 -13.04 2.33
N THR A 181 13.39 -12.38 2.81
CA THR A 181 12.49 -12.92 3.83
C THR A 181 11.11 -13.10 3.21
N PRO A 182 10.62 -14.35 3.07
CA PRO A 182 9.28 -14.63 2.57
C PRO A 182 8.21 -14.36 3.63
N GLY A 183 6.94 -14.48 3.23
CA GLY A 183 5.78 -14.41 4.12
C GLY A 183 4.90 -13.18 3.89
N ARG A 184 5.13 -12.43 2.80
CA ARG A 184 4.19 -11.39 2.38
C ARG A 184 2.93 -12.04 1.82
N VAL A 185 1.83 -11.30 1.88
CA VAL A 185 0.53 -11.74 1.42
C VAL A 185 -0.01 -10.78 0.36
N ASP A 186 -1.01 -11.23 -0.38
CA ASP A 186 -1.69 -10.41 -1.39
C ASP A 186 -3.00 -9.89 -0.79
N ALA A 187 -3.16 -8.58 -0.73
CA ALA A 187 -4.37 -7.95 -0.22
C ALA A 187 -5.50 -8.04 -1.25
N LEU A 188 -6.74 -7.99 -0.77
CA LEU A 188 -7.92 -7.93 -1.62
C LEU A 188 -8.31 -6.47 -1.94
N PRO A 189 -9.02 -6.21 -3.06
CA PRO A 189 -9.56 -4.88 -3.35
C PRO A 189 -10.42 -4.32 -2.21
N GLU A 190 -11.22 -5.15 -1.55
CA GLU A 190 -12.10 -4.77 -0.45
C GLU A 190 -11.34 -4.37 0.82
N GLN A 191 -10.06 -4.76 0.91
CA GLN A 191 -9.14 -4.41 2.00
C GLN A 191 -8.27 -3.18 1.66
N THR A 192 -8.59 -2.48 0.56
CA THR A 192 -7.82 -1.34 0.06
C THR A 192 -8.75 -0.16 -0.19
N ASP A 193 -8.75 0.79 0.74
CA ASP A 193 -9.46 2.07 0.59
C ASP A 193 -8.73 2.96 -0.41
N VAL A 194 -9.28 3.06 -1.62
CA VAL A 194 -8.67 3.76 -2.76
C VAL A 194 -8.38 5.23 -2.44
N GLU A 195 -9.32 5.93 -1.82
CA GLU A 195 -9.16 7.36 -1.48
C GLU A 195 -8.03 7.55 -0.47
N SER A 196 -7.97 6.67 0.54
CA SER A 196 -6.93 6.69 1.55
C SER A 196 -5.55 6.33 1.02
N PHE A 197 -5.47 5.45 0.01
CA PHE A 197 -4.21 5.07 -0.64
C PHE A 197 -3.70 6.12 -1.62
N ASP A 198 -4.57 6.94 -2.23
CA ASP A 198 -4.14 7.99 -3.15
C ASP A 198 -3.26 9.05 -2.45
N LEU A 199 -3.45 9.24 -1.14
CA LEU A 199 -2.58 10.06 -0.28
C LEU A 199 -1.13 9.55 -0.16
N LEU A 200 -0.85 8.33 -0.63
CA LEU A 200 0.50 7.75 -0.70
C LEU A 200 1.17 7.98 -2.07
N GLN A 201 0.47 8.58 -3.04
CA GLN A 201 1.06 8.88 -4.34
C GLN A 201 2.22 9.89 -4.17
N PRO A 202 3.44 9.56 -4.63
CA PRO A 202 4.57 10.45 -4.44
C PRO A 202 4.46 11.67 -5.35
N LEU A 203 4.56 12.86 -4.75
CA LEU A 203 4.72 14.12 -5.50
C LEU A 203 6.10 14.25 -6.15
N ALA A 204 7.08 13.48 -5.69
CA ALA A 204 8.40 13.32 -6.29
C ALA A 204 9.01 12.01 -5.77
N ASP A 205 9.80 11.35 -6.60
CA ASP A 205 10.62 10.21 -6.19
C ASP A 205 12.02 10.38 -6.78
N GLY A 206 12.95 10.88 -5.96
CA GLY A 206 14.32 11.16 -6.37
C GLY A 206 15.10 9.90 -6.78
N PHE A 207 14.77 8.74 -6.21
CA PHE A 207 15.45 7.47 -6.52
C PHE A 207 15.09 6.95 -7.92
N ARG A 208 13.93 7.34 -8.43
CA ARG A 208 13.49 7.09 -9.82
C ARG A 208 13.64 8.30 -10.73
N ASN A 209 14.24 9.39 -10.24
CA ASN A 209 14.31 10.68 -10.94
C ASN A 209 12.92 11.16 -11.45
N TYR A 210 11.87 10.91 -10.65
CA TYR A 210 10.51 11.29 -10.98
C TYR A 210 10.12 12.59 -10.28
N ARG A 211 9.61 13.51 -11.08
CA ARG A 211 8.86 14.68 -10.60
C ARG A 211 7.75 14.94 -11.62
N PRO A 212 6.47 14.87 -11.23
CA PRO A 212 5.38 15.22 -12.12
C PRO A 212 5.59 16.66 -12.58
N TYR A 213 5.42 16.90 -13.88
CA TYR A 213 5.47 18.24 -14.43
C TYR A 213 4.36 19.07 -13.77
N ARG A 214 4.71 19.98 -12.84
CA ARG A 214 3.76 20.98 -12.38
C ARG A 214 3.34 21.79 -13.59
N ARG A 215 2.06 21.67 -14.01
CA ARG A 215 1.40 22.83 -14.62
C ARG A 215 1.54 23.94 -13.59
N ARG A 216 2.28 24.98 -13.96
CA ARG A 216 2.37 26.24 -13.23
C ARG A 216 0.94 26.62 -12.84
N CYS A 217 0.70 26.95 -11.58
CA CYS A 217 -0.56 27.54 -11.13
C CYS A 217 -0.82 28.79 -12.00
N LEU A 218 -1.62 28.62 -13.05
CA LEU A 218 -2.15 29.69 -13.90
C LEU A 218 -3.68 29.65 -13.91
N ASP A 219 -4.29 28.90 -13.00
CA ASP A 219 -5.70 29.04 -12.69
C ASP A 219 -5.83 29.94 -11.46
N GLY A 220 -5.37 31.18 -11.64
CA GLY A 220 -5.87 32.28 -10.84
C GLY A 220 -7.33 32.47 -11.21
N ASN A 221 -8.20 32.27 -10.24
CA ASN A 221 -9.62 32.61 -10.31
C ASN A 221 -9.77 34.03 -10.91
N PRO A 222 -10.50 34.24 -12.02
CA PRO A 222 -10.70 35.57 -12.60
C PRO A 222 -11.57 36.50 -11.72
N ALA A 223 -12.04 36.05 -10.56
CA ALA A 223 -12.98 36.79 -9.70
C ALA A 223 -12.34 37.74 -8.67
N ASP A 224 -11.00 37.86 -8.61
CA ASP A 224 -10.30 38.79 -7.72
C ASP A 224 -9.60 39.94 -8.48
N ARG A 225 -10.35 40.66 -9.32
CA ARG A 225 -9.97 42.01 -9.81
C ARG A 225 -11.15 42.95 -9.79
#